data_AF-A0A942CGJ4-F1
#
_entry.id   AF-A0A942CGJ4-F1
#
_cell.length_a   1.000
_cell.length_b   1.000
_cell.length_c   1.000
_cell.angle_alpha   90.00
_cell.angle_beta   90.00
_cell.angle_gamma   90.00
#
_symmetry.space_group_name_H-M   'P 1'
#
loop_
_entity.id
_entity.type
_entity.pdbx_description
1 polymer ?
#
loop_
_entity_poly.entity_id
_entity_poly.type
_entity_poly.pdbx_seq_one_letter_code
_entity_poly.pdbx_strand_id
1 'polypeptide(L)'
;MRWTWAAIFYVGFVTHAMAQQSSRAEVRLEAHDGQTQFKLGDLIQLDLVFQDAAFPDIRAEQPGNRPWLPLPGQPTVNNINYPDIADDATITPATGWFRWRAKSAHDYSTRTPVDATGIRIPVLLNQGYVFRQPGHYEITITTRRMAGTPITTNAVGIDITARSPEDEAALVWSLNAAIASTRGKEQQKAAQQLAFLPGEDAARAKVQWLLGPHQWVASIMTDGLAATEDQALQLQLLKSAWADPSHAPDGTLQWALKRAEAFARGQMEPGWTMIRTRKEDATTRALEAEYAADLDRVIATLPQRTGDVRRDTAYYLMQDNQLTPGQMARVKPVVLEEFSRMSPIARSMLIETRWNAIRDPSLAPELIAMIKSKARNMDAAAAVQRLVEIDWPEARPYVVEMICRPGRGLLLNKLNGIKEDRLPEVDACLTSMLARGEQREHDFEWEQAALRAARFATPAVLPSIKAAWTNPSQDASMLAVLMRDAPEEAVVLLQREPDIQWYPANQVYEALGGKLPPQVLVWLRSPKAPKYAAYELSQFGGPEDRILLESHLAALRAQWRGREAEMQHVQPNTPAYMAKSEEQELVSSLLGAKAWTLTPEEKQRITDGCVSDWCRRYAPRQTSQSQ
;
A
#
# COMPACT_ATOMS: atom_id res chain seq x y z
N MET A 1 26.44 -55.29 58.46
CA MET A 1 25.59 -54.45 59.35
C MET A 1 24.41 -53.98 58.48
N ARG A 2 23.12 -54.26 58.79
CA ARG A 2 22.26 -53.58 59.80
C ARG A 2 22.19 -52.06 59.49
N TRP A 3 21.10 -51.38 59.12
CA TRP A 3 19.62 -51.57 59.12
C TRP A 3 19.00 -50.83 57.88
N THR A 4 17.97 -51.28 57.14
CA THR A 4 16.49 -51.37 57.38
C THR A 4 15.66 -50.19 56.79
N TRP A 5 14.90 -50.50 55.73
CA TRP A 5 13.60 -49.94 55.25
C TRP A 5 13.17 -48.47 55.45
N ALA A 6 12.70 -47.86 54.36
CA ALA A 6 11.41 -47.14 54.29
C ALA A 6 10.84 -47.19 52.86
N ALA A 7 9.52 -47.37 52.73
CA ALA A 7 8.77 -47.31 51.46
C ALA A 7 7.66 -46.26 51.58
N ILE A 8 7.04 -45.84 50.46
CA ILE A 8 5.57 -45.61 50.31
C ILE A 8 5.22 -45.10 48.88
N PHE A 9 4.36 -45.88 48.19
CA PHE A 9 3.29 -45.60 47.20
C PHE A 9 3.47 -44.61 46.01
N TYR A 10 3.16 -44.96 44.74
CA TYR A 10 1.82 -45.20 44.09
C TYR A 10 0.99 -43.88 43.97
N VAL A 11 0.39 -43.45 42.85
CA VAL A 11 0.06 -44.04 41.52
C VAL A 11 0.05 -42.95 40.41
N GLY A 12 0.31 -43.30 39.13
CA GLY A 12 -0.56 -42.82 38.03
C GLY A 12 0.06 -42.23 36.75
N PHE A 13 0.37 -43.08 35.76
CA PHE A 13 0.52 -42.62 34.37
C PHE A 13 -0.86 -42.47 33.71
N VAL A 14 -1.39 -41.24 33.65
CA VAL A 14 -2.51 -40.91 32.78
C VAL A 14 -1.97 -40.59 31.39
N THR A 15 -1.96 -41.60 30.51
CA THR A 15 -1.75 -41.41 29.07
C THR A 15 -2.87 -40.53 28.53
N HIS A 16 -2.58 -39.25 28.31
CA HIS A 16 -3.49 -38.36 27.59
C HIS A 16 -3.50 -38.77 26.12
N ALA A 17 -4.40 -39.69 25.77
CA ALA A 17 -4.86 -39.78 24.40
C ALA A 17 -5.50 -38.43 24.05
N MET A 18 -4.82 -37.63 23.22
CA MET A 18 -5.45 -36.47 22.60
C MET A 18 -6.54 -36.98 21.66
N ALA A 19 -7.75 -37.09 22.19
CA ALA A 19 -8.94 -37.32 21.39
C ALA A 19 -9.01 -36.21 20.35
N GLN A 20 -8.84 -36.59 19.09
CA GLN A 20 -8.94 -35.69 17.95
C GLN A 20 -10.40 -35.23 17.87
N GLN A 21 -10.66 -34.06 18.45
CA GLN A 21 -12.00 -33.54 18.69
C GLN A 21 -12.62 -33.16 17.34
N SER A 22 -13.34 -34.13 16.74
CA SER A 22 -14.05 -33.97 15.48
C SER A 22 -14.96 -32.75 15.53
N SER A 23 -14.81 -31.85 14.56
CA SER A 23 -15.58 -30.61 14.48
C SER A 23 -17.08 -30.91 14.51
N ARG A 24 -17.79 -30.30 15.48
CA ARG A 24 -19.20 -30.57 15.77
C ARG A 24 -20.17 -29.92 14.78
N ALA A 25 -19.71 -28.89 14.06
CA ALA A 25 -20.45 -28.26 12.99
C ALA A 25 -20.47 -29.12 11.71
N GLU A 26 -21.67 -29.31 11.18
CA GLU A 26 -21.91 -29.85 9.85
C GLU A 26 -21.59 -28.79 8.79
N VAL A 27 -20.93 -29.20 7.70
CA VAL A 27 -20.73 -28.36 6.50
C VAL A 27 -21.24 -29.13 5.30
N ARG A 28 -22.28 -28.61 4.65
CA ARG A 28 -22.89 -29.21 3.47
C ARG A 28 -23.03 -28.20 2.33
N LEU A 29 -23.16 -28.73 1.12
CA LEU A 29 -23.39 -27.99 -0.11
C LEU A 29 -24.82 -28.25 -0.57
N GLU A 30 -25.56 -27.19 -0.86
CA GLU A 30 -26.93 -27.22 -1.34
C GLU A 30 -27.03 -26.46 -2.68
N ALA A 31 -28.00 -26.82 -3.52
CA ALA A 31 -28.34 -26.04 -4.71
C ALA A 31 -29.02 -24.72 -4.30
N HIS A 32 -28.53 -23.58 -4.78
CA HIS A 32 -29.14 -22.29 -4.45
C HIS A 32 -30.56 -22.21 -5.03
N ASP A 33 -31.53 -21.82 -4.19
CA ASP A 33 -32.98 -21.85 -4.49
C ASP A 33 -33.48 -23.21 -5.06
N GLY A 34 -32.75 -24.30 -4.83
CA GLY A 34 -33.05 -25.63 -5.38
C GLY A 34 -32.74 -25.80 -6.88
N GLN A 35 -32.09 -24.84 -7.54
CA GLN A 35 -31.80 -24.92 -8.97
C GLN A 35 -30.65 -25.91 -9.27
N THR A 36 -30.99 -27.00 -9.97
CA THR A 36 -30.01 -28.00 -10.46
C THR A 36 -29.91 -28.08 -11.99
N GLN A 37 -30.78 -27.37 -12.72
CA GLN A 37 -30.84 -27.38 -14.18
C GLN A 37 -30.36 -26.04 -14.75
N PHE A 38 -29.44 -26.10 -15.71
CA PHE A 38 -28.78 -24.93 -16.31
C PHE A 38 -28.62 -25.10 -17.82
N LYS A 39 -28.46 -23.99 -18.55
CA LYS A 39 -27.90 -23.94 -19.91
C LYS A 39 -26.43 -23.52 -19.84
N LEU A 40 -25.65 -23.81 -20.89
CA LEU A 40 -24.33 -23.21 -21.07
C LEU A 40 -24.42 -21.68 -20.98
N GLY A 41 -23.46 -21.09 -20.28
CA GLY A 41 -23.40 -19.66 -19.97
C GLY A 41 -24.20 -19.17 -18.76
N ASP A 42 -25.03 -20.03 -18.14
CA ASP A 42 -25.80 -19.64 -16.94
C ASP A 42 -24.91 -19.43 -15.71
N LEU A 43 -25.43 -18.63 -14.76
CA LEU A 43 -24.83 -18.48 -13.43
C LEU A 43 -25.16 -19.71 -12.57
N ILE A 44 -24.13 -20.46 -12.19
CA ILE A 44 -24.24 -21.65 -11.35
C ILE A 44 -23.85 -21.28 -9.92
N GLN A 45 -24.86 -20.99 -9.10
CA GLN A 45 -24.69 -20.66 -7.69
C GLN A 45 -25.11 -21.84 -6.80
N LEU A 46 -24.27 -22.16 -5.83
CA LEU A 46 -24.53 -23.15 -4.78
C LEU A 46 -24.43 -22.46 -3.41
N ASP A 47 -25.09 -23.00 -2.39
CA ASP A 47 -24.97 -22.51 -1.02
C ASP A 47 -24.11 -23.45 -0.18
N LEU A 48 -23.04 -22.90 0.40
CA LEU A 48 -22.25 -23.57 1.42
C LEU A 48 -22.88 -23.30 2.78
N VAL A 49 -23.41 -24.34 3.41
CA VAL A 49 -24.21 -24.26 4.64
C VAL A 49 -23.41 -24.80 5.82
N PHE A 50 -23.22 -23.98 6.83
CA PHE A 50 -22.58 -24.32 8.11
C PHE A 50 -23.65 -24.36 9.20
N GLN A 51 -23.77 -25.46 9.94
CA GLN A 51 -24.78 -25.61 10.98
C GLN A 51 -24.22 -26.39 12.18
N ASP A 52 -24.52 -25.97 13.41
CA ASP A 52 -24.19 -26.75 14.61
C ASP A 52 -25.44 -26.91 15.47
N ALA A 53 -26.09 -28.07 15.35
CA ALA A 53 -27.30 -28.41 16.09
C ALA A 53 -27.10 -28.51 17.62
N ALA A 54 -25.86 -28.44 18.13
CA ALA A 54 -25.58 -28.44 19.56
C ALA A 54 -25.65 -27.04 20.21
N PHE A 55 -25.82 -25.96 19.43
CA PHE A 55 -25.98 -24.60 19.93
C PHE A 55 -27.36 -24.03 19.51
N PRO A 56 -28.20 -23.56 20.45
CA PRO A 56 -29.50 -22.96 20.14
C PRO A 56 -29.36 -21.63 19.38
N ASP A 57 -30.47 -21.15 18.79
CA ASP A 57 -30.53 -19.89 18.04
C ASP A 57 -30.09 -18.70 18.90
N ILE A 58 -28.95 -18.08 18.54
CA ILE A 58 -28.36 -16.95 19.27
C ILE A 58 -29.31 -15.75 19.28
N ARG A 59 -30.19 -15.62 18.28
CA ARG A 59 -31.16 -14.51 18.16
C ARG A 59 -32.32 -14.63 19.14
N ALA A 60 -32.59 -15.84 19.65
CA ALA A 60 -33.67 -16.09 20.60
C ALA A 60 -33.26 -15.85 22.06
N GLU A 61 -31.98 -16.00 22.41
CA GLU A 61 -31.57 -16.15 23.82
C GLU A 61 -30.77 -14.98 24.44
N GLN A 62 -30.40 -13.92 23.70
CA GLN A 62 -29.62 -12.80 24.27
C GLN A 62 -30.26 -11.40 24.15
N PRO A 63 -31.11 -11.00 25.12
CA PRO A 63 -31.49 -9.61 25.31
C PRO A 63 -30.35 -8.83 25.99
N GLY A 64 -29.37 -8.34 25.22
CA GLY A 64 -28.29 -7.52 25.79
C GLY A 64 -27.03 -7.28 24.96
N ASN A 65 -27.14 -6.62 23.81
CA ASN A 65 -26.08 -5.82 23.14
C ASN A 65 -24.62 -6.36 23.01
N ARG A 66 -24.37 -7.67 23.11
CA ARG A 66 -23.07 -8.31 22.79
C ARG A 66 -23.16 -9.46 21.77
N PRO A 67 -23.87 -9.33 20.64
CA PRO A 67 -24.15 -10.43 19.69
C PRO A 67 -22.94 -10.91 18.85
N TRP A 68 -21.69 -10.62 19.26
CA TRP A 68 -20.48 -10.82 18.45
C TRP A 68 -19.41 -11.72 19.08
N LEU A 69 -19.59 -12.16 20.34
CA LEU A 69 -18.62 -13.04 21.01
C LEU A 69 -19.12 -14.50 20.95
N PRO A 70 -18.34 -15.45 20.39
CA PRO A 70 -18.71 -16.87 20.38
C PRO A 70 -18.73 -17.44 21.79
N LEU A 71 -19.65 -18.38 22.04
CA LEU A 71 -19.66 -19.15 23.28
C LEU A 71 -18.43 -20.07 23.37
N PRO A 72 -17.96 -20.44 24.58
CA PRO A 72 -16.85 -21.37 24.74
C PRO A 72 -17.10 -22.71 24.01
N GLY A 73 -16.20 -23.06 23.09
CA GLY A 73 -16.32 -24.27 22.26
C GLY A 73 -17.26 -24.14 21.05
N GLN A 74 -17.87 -22.98 20.80
CA GLN A 74 -18.70 -22.75 19.63
C GLN A 74 -17.85 -22.60 18.36
N PRO A 75 -18.15 -23.33 17.27
CA PRO A 75 -17.46 -23.14 16.00
C PRO A 75 -17.75 -21.75 15.42
N THR A 76 -16.77 -21.20 14.72
CA THR A 76 -16.89 -19.92 14.03
C THR A 76 -16.46 -20.07 12.57
N VAL A 77 -17.15 -19.35 11.69
CA VAL A 77 -16.93 -19.36 10.23
C VAL A 77 -16.69 -17.94 9.73
N ASN A 78 -15.82 -17.74 8.75
CA ASN A 78 -15.82 -16.51 7.97
C ASN A 78 -16.90 -16.55 6.89
N ASN A 79 -17.93 -15.73 7.10
CA ASN A 79 -19.09 -15.56 6.23
C ASN A 79 -18.96 -14.44 5.18
N ILE A 80 -17.78 -13.81 5.04
CA ILE A 80 -17.53 -12.84 3.98
C ILE A 80 -17.72 -13.53 2.62
N ASN A 81 -18.64 -12.99 1.83
CA ASN A 81 -18.78 -13.31 0.42
C ASN A 81 -17.76 -12.49 -0.37
N TYR A 82 -16.74 -13.17 -0.91
CA TYR A 82 -15.70 -12.55 -1.73
C TYR A 82 -16.15 -12.53 -3.20
N PRO A 83 -15.78 -11.53 -4.02
CA PRO A 83 -16.12 -11.48 -5.44
C PRO A 83 -15.26 -12.44 -6.30
N ASP A 84 -14.79 -13.55 -5.72
CA ASP A 84 -13.94 -14.56 -6.35
C ASP A 84 -14.06 -15.93 -5.64
N ILE A 85 -13.36 -16.94 -6.15
CA ILE A 85 -13.38 -18.28 -5.56
C ILE A 85 -12.36 -18.45 -4.42
N ALA A 86 -12.84 -18.26 -3.19
CA ALA A 86 -12.08 -18.44 -1.95
C ALA A 86 -11.94 -19.92 -1.50
N ASP A 87 -12.74 -20.81 -2.08
CA ASP A 87 -12.82 -22.23 -1.76
C ASP A 87 -12.29 -23.08 -2.93
N ASP A 88 -12.10 -24.38 -2.73
CA ASP A 88 -11.69 -25.28 -3.83
C ASP A 88 -12.86 -26.16 -4.26
N ALA A 89 -13.01 -26.44 -5.55
CA ALA A 89 -14.11 -27.29 -6.05
C ALA A 89 -13.54 -28.49 -6.80
N THR A 90 -14.06 -29.67 -6.50
CA THR A 90 -13.84 -30.86 -7.32
C THR A 90 -15.11 -31.12 -8.12
N ILE A 91 -14.97 -31.24 -9.44
CA ILE A 91 -16.08 -31.36 -10.39
C ILE A 91 -15.85 -32.63 -11.21
N THR A 92 -16.84 -33.52 -11.23
CA THR A 92 -16.83 -34.79 -11.96
C THR A 92 -17.92 -34.75 -13.05
N PRO A 93 -17.68 -35.16 -14.31
CA PRO A 93 -16.40 -35.62 -14.85
C PRO A 93 -15.34 -34.52 -14.90
N ALA A 94 -14.06 -34.91 -14.98
CA ALA A 94 -12.93 -33.97 -15.07
C ALA A 94 -12.77 -33.30 -16.47
N THR A 95 -13.75 -33.48 -17.35
CA THR A 95 -13.81 -32.94 -18.71
C THR A 95 -15.08 -32.13 -18.89
N GLY A 96 -15.13 -31.26 -19.92
CA GLY A 96 -16.30 -30.43 -20.21
C GLY A 96 -16.34 -29.10 -19.46
N TRP A 97 -15.41 -28.87 -18.55
CA TRP A 97 -15.14 -27.59 -17.87
C TRP A 97 -13.64 -27.33 -17.80
N PHE A 98 -13.24 -26.10 -17.46
CA PHE A 98 -11.88 -25.77 -17.05
C PHE A 98 -11.86 -24.74 -15.94
N ARG A 99 -10.78 -24.73 -15.14
CA ARG A 99 -10.51 -23.72 -14.12
C ARG A 99 -9.76 -22.56 -14.75
N TRP A 100 -10.32 -21.35 -14.69
CA TRP A 100 -9.72 -20.15 -15.27
C TRP A 100 -9.06 -19.24 -14.23
N ARG A 101 -9.45 -19.35 -12.95
CA ARG A 101 -8.83 -18.63 -11.81
C ARG A 101 -8.34 -19.60 -10.74
N ALA A 102 -7.10 -19.43 -10.30
CA ALA A 102 -6.55 -20.18 -9.18
C ALA A 102 -7.24 -19.75 -7.87
N LYS A 103 -7.19 -20.61 -6.84
CA LYS A 103 -7.78 -20.31 -5.53
C LYS A 103 -7.24 -19.01 -4.93
N SER A 104 -8.13 -18.13 -4.46
CA SER A 104 -7.75 -16.94 -3.71
C SER A 104 -7.40 -17.26 -2.25
N ALA A 105 -6.34 -16.63 -1.75
CA ALA A 105 -5.87 -16.73 -0.38
C ALA A 105 -6.27 -15.47 0.41
N HIS A 106 -7.52 -15.45 0.87
CA HIS A 106 -8.06 -14.37 1.71
C HIS A 106 -7.65 -14.53 3.17
N ASP A 107 -7.47 -13.40 3.86
CA ASP A 107 -7.40 -13.39 5.32
C ASP A 107 -8.81 -13.49 5.90
N TYR A 108 -8.98 -14.42 6.84
CA TYR A 108 -10.27 -14.70 7.48
C TYR A 108 -10.40 -13.93 8.81
N SER A 109 -10.35 -12.60 8.70
CA SER A 109 -10.29 -11.65 9.83
C SER A 109 -11.62 -11.47 10.56
N THR A 110 -12.75 -11.57 9.86
CA THR A 110 -14.09 -11.60 10.46
C THR A 110 -14.55 -13.03 10.64
N ARG A 111 -15.11 -13.35 11.81
CA ARG A 111 -15.66 -14.66 12.13
C ARG A 111 -17.01 -14.53 12.84
N THR A 112 -17.99 -15.29 12.39
CA THR A 112 -19.33 -15.35 12.97
C THR A 112 -19.55 -16.70 13.64
N PRO A 113 -20.14 -16.76 14.85
CA PRO A 113 -20.48 -18.03 15.49
C PRO A 113 -21.53 -18.81 14.67
N VAL A 114 -21.37 -20.12 14.62
CA VAL A 114 -22.33 -21.04 13.97
C VAL A 114 -23.28 -21.62 15.03
N ASP A 115 -24.56 -21.70 14.71
CA ASP A 115 -25.62 -22.25 15.58
C ASP A 115 -26.57 -23.17 14.80
N ALA A 116 -27.68 -23.57 15.43
CA ALA A 116 -28.70 -24.43 14.83
C ALA A 116 -29.50 -23.76 13.68
N THR A 117 -29.52 -22.43 13.56
CA THR A 117 -30.13 -21.74 12.39
C THR A 117 -29.24 -21.84 11.16
N GLY A 118 -27.93 -21.90 11.39
CA GLY A 118 -26.91 -22.06 10.37
C GLY A 118 -26.60 -20.80 9.56
N ILE A 119 -25.45 -20.82 8.91
CA ILE A 119 -24.95 -19.74 8.06
C ILE A 119 -24.83 -20.27 6.63
N ARG A 120 -25.52 -19.60 5.70
CA ARG A 120 -25.44 -19.85 4.25
C ARG A 120 -24.49 -18.85 3.61
N ILE A 121 -23.53 -19.34 2.83
CA ILE A 121 -22.60 -18.54 2.05
C ILE A 121 -22.77 -18.94 0.58
N PRO A 122 -23.22 -18.04 -0.31
CA PRO A 122 -23.33 -18.36 -1.73
C PRO A 122 -21.95 -18.50 -2.37
N VAL A 123 -21.81 -19.48 -3.26
CA VAL A 123 -20.61 -19.80 -4.05
C VAL A 123 -21.00 -19.79 -5.51
N LEU A 124 -20.55 -18.76 -6.25
CA LEU A 124 -20.78 -18.64 -7.69
C LEU A 124 -19.62 -19.32 -8.46
N LEU A 125 -19.85 -20.53 -8.98
CA LEU A 125 -18.79 -21.34 -9.59
C LEU A 125 -18.14 -20.65 -10.81
N ASN A 126 -18.91 -19.84 -11.53
CA ASN A 126 -18.44 -19.07 -12.69
C ASN A 126 -17.25 -18.15 -12.36
N GLN A 127 -17.06 -17.74 -11.10
CA GLN A 127 -15.92 -16.94 -10.64
C GLN A 127 -14.57 -17.70 -10.60
N GLY A 128 -14.58 -19.02 -10.84
CA GLY A 128 -13.38 -19.85 -10.90
C GLY A 128 -13.35 -20.85 -12.06
N TYR A 129 -14.52 -21.28 -12.54
CA TYR A 129 -14.69 -22.34 -13.53
C TYR A 129 -15.57 -21.89 -14.69
N VAL A 130 -15.33 -22.44 -15.87
CA VAL A 130 -16.18 -22.26 -17.06
C VAL A 130 -16.54 -23.65 -17.58
N PHE A 131 -17.84 -23.92 -17.71
CA PHE A 131 -18.37 -25.10 -18.37
C PHE A 131 -18.51 -24.83 -19.87
N ARG A 132 -18.03 -25.76 -20.70
CA ARG A 132 -18.04 -25.67 -22.17
C ARG A 132 -18.79 -26.82 -22.85
N GLN A 133 -19.15 -27.87 -22.11
CA GLN A 133 -19.90 -29.01 -22.67
C GLN A 133 -21.19 -29.26 -21.86
N PRO A 134 -22.31 -29.58 -22.52
CA PRO A 134 -23.49 -30.11 -21.85
C PRO A 134 -23.16 -31.45 -21.16
N GLY A 135 -23.85 -31.76 -20.06
CA GLY A 135 -23.68 -32.99 -19.31
C GLY A 135 -24.16 -32.89 -17.87
N HIS A 136 -24.16 -34.03 -17.18
CA HIS A 136 -24.32 -34.10 -15.73
C HIS A 136 -22.98 -33.87 -15.04
N TYR A 137 -22.97 -33.03 -14.00
CA TYR A 137 -21.78 -32.73 -13.22
C TYR A 137 -22.05 -32.87 -11.71
N GLU A 138 -21.21 -33.62 -11.01
CA GLU A 138 -21.18 -33.67 -9.54
C GLU A 138 -20.13 -32.70 -9.01
N ILE A 139 -20.52 -31.84 -8.07
CA ILE A 139 -19.66 -30.80 -7.48
C ILE A 139 -19.53 -31.02 -5.98
N THR A 140 -18.29 -31.01 -5.48
CA THR A 140 -17.96 -30.93 -4.04
C THR A 140 -17.09 -29.71 -3.77
N ILE A 141 -17.21 -29.11 -2.58
CA ILE A 141 -16.42 -27.95 -2.17
C ILE A 141 -15.52 -28.31 -0.97
N THR A 142 -14.23 -28.00 -1.07
CA THR A 142 -13.27 -28.06 0.05
C THR A 142 -12.99 -26.64 0.57
N THR A 143 -13.56 -26.34 1.75
CA THR A 143 -13.50 -25.02 2.39
C THR A 143 -12.47 -24.93 3.51
N ARG A 144 -11.99 -23.70 3.77
CA ARG A 144 -11.14 -23.34 4.92
C ARG A 144 -11.75 -22.22 5.79
N ARG A 145 -13.05 -21.95 5.63
CA ARG A 145 -13.74 -20.83 6.30
C ARG A 145 -13.94 -21.04 7.80
N MET A 146 -13.92 -22.29 8.28
CA MET A 146 -13.83 -22.62 9.70
C MET A 146 -12.39 -22.87 10.13
N ALA A 147 -12.10 -22.67 11.41
CA ALA A 147 -10.77 -22.90 11.98
C ALA A 147 -10.37 -24.38 11.95
N GLY A 148 -9.14 -24.67 11.52
CA GLY A 148 -8.55 -26.01 11.55
C GLY A 148 -8.28 -26.61 10.17
N THR A 149 -8.47 -27.92 10.05
CA THR A 149 -8.28 -28.69 8.81
C THR A 149 -9.35 -28.31 7.77
N PRO A 150 -9.03 -28.29 6.46
CA PRO A 150 -10.05 -28.07 5.42
C PRO A 150 -11.14 -29.14 5.47
N ILE A 151 -12.39 -28.72 5.28
CA ILE A 151 -13.57 -29.60 5.30
C ILE A 151 -14.13 -29.71 3.87
N THR A 152 -14.49 -30.93 3.46
CA THR A 152 -15.10 -31.20 2.16
C THR A 152 -16.57 -31.55 2.34
N THR A 153 -17.44 -30.97 1.52
CA THR A 153 -18.90 -31.16 1.56
C THR A 153 -19.35 -32.49 0.96
N ASN A 154 -20.64 -32.80 1.07
CA ASN A 154 -21.34 -33.68 0.14
C ASN A 154 -21.20 -33.20 -1.32
N ALA A 155 -21.52 -34.10 -2.26
CA ALA A 155 -21.69 -33.76 -3.66
C ALA A 155 -23.08 -33.15 -3.91
N VAL A 156 -23.16 -32.25 -4.89
CA VAL A 156 -24.39 -31.76 -5.51
C VAL A 156 -24.31 -32.04 -7.01
N GLY A 157 -25.29 -32.75 -7.56
CA GLY A 157 -25.44 -32.98 -8.99
C GLY A 157 -26.17 -31.83 -9.67
N ILE A 158 -25.66 -31.38 -10.81
CA ILE A 158 -26.29 -30.41 -11.71
C ILE A 158 -26.31 -30.95 -13.15
N ASP A 159 -27.30 -30.55 -13.93
CA ASP A 159 -27.38 -30.84 -15.35
C ASP A 159 -27.22 -29.54 -16.16
N ILE A 160 -26.30 -29.56 -17.10
CA ILE A 160 -26.04 -28.45 -18.03
C ILE A 160 -26.46 -28.87 -19.43
N THR A 161 -27.32 -28.08 -20.05
CA THR A 161 -27.85 -28.29 -21.40
C THR A 161 -27.23 -27.31 -22.41
N ALA A 162 -27.28 -27.66 -23.69
CA ALA A 162 -26.84 -26.75 -24.75
C ALA A 162 -27.75 -25.51 -24.84
N ARG A 163 -27.15 -24.37 -25.18
CA ARG A 163 -27.83 -23.13 -25.57
C ARG A 163 -27.71 -22.99 -27.08
N SER A 164 -28.81 -22.71 -27.79
CA SER A 164 -28.73 -22.43 -29.23
C SER A 164 -28.17 -21.02 -29.48
N PRO A 165 -27.51 -20.76 -30.62
CA PRO A 165 -27.06 -19.42 -30.97
C PRO A 165 -28.20 -18.38 -30.97
N GLU A 166 -29.40 -18.76 -31.40
CA GLU A 166 -30.57 -17.88 -31.43
C GLU A 166 -31.09 -17.56 -30.01
N ASP A 167 -31.13 -18.56 -29.11
CA ASP A 167 -31.48 -18.36 -27.70
C ASP A 167 -30.47 -17.43 -27.01
N GLU A 168 -29.18 -17.55 -27.35
CA GLU A 168 -28.14 -16.70 -26.79
C GLU A 168 -28.20 -15.28 -27.32
N ALA A 169 -28.33 -15.08 -28.63
CA ALA A 169 -28.45 -13.75 -29.23
C ALA A 169 -29.65 -12.96 -28.67
N ALA A 170 -30.80 -13.62 -28.50
CA ALA A 170 -31.97 -13.04 -27.85
C ALA A 170 -31.71 -12.69 -26.37
N LEU A 171 -31.00 -13.55 -25.65
CA LEU A 171 -30.60 -13.28 -24.26
C LEU A 171 -29.62 -12.11 -24.16
N VAL A 172 -28.56 -12.07 -24.98
CA VAL A 172 -27.59 -10.97 -25.05
C VAL A 172 -28.30 -9.64 -25.32
N TRP A 173 -29.23 -9.60 -26.28
CA TRP A 173 -30.02 -8.40 -26.57
C TRP A 173 -30.83 -7.93 -25.35
N SER A 174 -31.57 -8.83 -24.70
CA SER A 174 -32.37 -8.48 -23.52
C SER A 174 -31.52 -8.07 -22.31
N LEU A 175 -30.37 -8.70 -22.09
CA LEU A 175 -29.43 -8.33 -21.03
C LEU A 175 -28.80 -6.96 -21.29
N ASN A 176 -28.40 -6.64 -22.53
CA ASN A 176 -27.93 -5.31 -22.90
C ASN A 176 -28.99 -4.24 -22.62
N ALA A 177 -30.25 -4.48 -23.00
CA ALA A 177 -31.36 -3.59 -22.69
C ALA A 177 -31.58 -3.42 -21.17
N ALA A 178 -31.48 -4.51 -20.39
CA ALA A 178 -31.60 -4.48 -18.94
C ALA A 178 -30.45 -3.70 -18.27
N ILE A 179 -29.19 -3.90 -18.69
CA ILE A 179 -28.03 -3.16 -18.14
C ILE A 179 -28.15 -1.67 -18.43
N ALA A 180 -28.66 -1.28 -19.61
CA ALA A 180 -28.86 0.13 -19.95
C ALA A 180 -30.00 0.78 -19.13
N SER A 181 -31.14 0.10 -19.02
CA SER A 181 -32.40 0.66 -18.50
C SER A 181 -32.60 0.53 -16.98
N THR A 182 -32.04 -0.50 -16.34
CA THR A 182 -32.23 -0.77 -14.90
C THR A 182 -31.11 -0.16 -14.04
N ARG A 183 -31.27 -0.19 -12.71
CA ARG A 183 -30.27 0.29 -11.74
C ARG A 183 -30.17 -0.65 -10.54
N GLY A 184 -29.03 -0.62 -9.85
CA GLY A 184 -28.81 -1.41 -8.63
C GLY A 184 -28.73 -2.91 -8.90
N LYS A 185 -29.41 -3.72 -8.05
CA LYS A 185 -29.29 -5.19 -8.07
C LYS A 185 -29.67 -5.82 -9.40
N GLU A 186 -30.73 -5.36 -10.06
CA GLU A 186 -31.15 -5.91 -11.36
C GLU A 186 -30.12 -5.62 -12.46
N GLN A 187 -29.55 -4.41 -12.47
CA GLN A 187 -28.49 -4.03 -13.38
C GLN A 187 -27.23 -4.89 -13.17
N GLN A 188 -26.90 -5.17 -11.91
CA GLN A 188 -25.79 -6.03 -11.52
C GLN A 188 -26.01 -7.49 -11.94
N LYS A 189 -27.22 -8.03 -11.71
CA LYS A 189 -27.60 -9.39 -12.11
C LYS A 189 -27.53 -9.55 -13.63
N ALA A 190 -28.04 -8.59 -14.40
CA ALA A 190 -27.97 -8.60 -15.85
C ALA A 190 -26.52 -8.52 -16.36
N ALA A 191 -25.68 -7.68 -15.76
CA ALA A 191 -24.25 -7.60 -16.07
C ALA A 191 -23.50 -8.90 -15.78
N GLN A 192 -23.79 -9.55 -14.64
CA GLN A 192 -23.21 -10.84 -14.28
C GLN A 192 -23.63 -11.94 -15.25
N GLN A 193 -24.92 -12.03 -15.60
CA GLN A 193 -25.41 -13.01 -16.58
C GLN A 193 -24.74 -12.83 -17.94
N LEU A 194 -24.65 -11.60 -18.46
CA LEU A 194 -24.01 -11.32 -19.75
C LEU A 194 -22.51 -11.67 -19.77
N ALA A 195 -21.81 -11.44 -18.66
CA ALA A 195 -20.38 -11.71 -18.56
C ALA A 195 -20.03 -13.19 -18.80
N PHE A 196 -20.88 -14.12 -18.39
CA PHE A 196 -20.58 -15.56 -18.50
C PHE A 196 -21.18 -16.27 -19.72
N LEU A 197 -21.91 -15.55 -20.60
CA LEU A 197 -22.34 -16.10 -21.89
C LEU A 197 -21.12 -16.32 -22.83
N PRO A 198 -21.00 -17.47 -23.52
CA PRO A 198 -19.78 -17.85 -24.24
C PRO A 198 -19.65 -17.35 -25.69
N GLY A 199 -20.74 -17.08 -26.39
CA GLY A 199 -20.78 -16.90 -27.85
C GLY A 199 -20.29 -15.54 -28.36
N GLU A 200 -20.26 -15.39 -29.69
CA GLU A 200 -19.73 -14.19 -30.35
C GLU A 200 -20.47 -12.89 -29.99
N ASP A 201 -21.80 -12.91 -29.95
CA ASP A 201 -22.59 -11.73 -29.59
C ASP A 201 -22.33 -11.31 -28.14
N ALA A 202 -22.16 -12.28 -27.23
CA ALA A 202 -21.74 -12.02 -25.87
C ALA A 202 -20.32 -11.45 -25.82
N ALA A 203 -19.37 -11.96 -26.61
CA ALA A 203 -18.02 -11.42 -26.69
C ALA A 203 -18.00 -9.95 -27.14
N ARG A 204 -18.79 -9.61 -28.18
CA ARG A 204 -18.97 -8.24 -28.68
C ARG A 204 -19.60 -7.34 -27.63
N ALA A 205 -20.66 -7.80 -26.97
CA ALA A 205 -21.34 -7.05 -25.91
C ALA A 205 -20.44 -6.81 -24.67
N LYS A 206 -19.66 -7.80 -24.25
CA LYS A 206 -18.66 -7.64 -23.17
C LYS A 206 -17.66 -6.53 -23.50
N VAL A 207 -17.09 -6.53 -24.71
CA VAL A 207 -16.13 -5.49 -25.12
C VAL A 207 -16.81 -4.12 -25.24
N GLN A 208 -18.05 -4.04 -25.74
CA GLN A 208 -18.82 -2.79 -25.75
C GLN A 208 -19.01 -2.22 -24.33
N TRP A 209 -19.34 -3.06 -23.34
CA TRP A 209 -19.49 -2.64 -21.96
C TRP A 209 -18.16 -2.33 -21.24
N LEU A 210 -17.05 -2.95 -21.66
CA LEU A 210 -15.70 -2.58 -21.20
C LEU A 210 -15.32 -1.15 -21.59
N LEU A 211 -15.79 -0.68 -22.74
CA LEU A 211 -15.60 0.70 -23.23
C LEU A 211 -16.68 1.67 -22.72
N GLY A 212 -17.68 1.18 -21.99
CA GLY A 212 -18.79 1.97 -21.48
C GLY A 212 -18.44 2.79 -20.24
N PRO A 213 -19.23 3.82 -19.89
CA PRO A 213 -18.95 4.72 -18.76
C PRO A 213 -19.17 4.07 -17.37
N HIS A 214 -19.63 2.83 -17.30
CA HIS A 214 -19.96 2.15 -16.05
C HIS A 214 -18.82 1.23 -15.61
N GLN A 215 -17.80 1.78 -14.94
CA GLN A 215 -16.59 1.06 -14.50
C GLN A 215 -16.87 -0.25 -13.75
N TRP A 216 -17.92 -0.30 -12.92
CA TRP A 216 -18.28 -1.54 -12.20
C TRP A 216 -18.86 -2.62 -13.11
N VAL A 217 -19.57 -2.25 -14.19
CA VAL A 217 -20.01 -3.19 -15.24
C VAL A 217 -18.80 -3.68 -16.01
N ALA A 218 -17.88 -2.77 -16.39
CA ALA A 218 -16.64 -3.13 -17.07
C ALA A 218 -15.78 -4.10 -16.24
N SER A 219 -15.72 -3.94 -14.91
CA SER A 219 -15.08 -4.92 -14.02
C SER A 219 -15.72 -6.31 -14.07
N ILE A 220 -17.06 -6.39 -14.14
CA ILE A 220 -17.79 -7.67 -14.26
C ILE A 220 -17.54 -8.31 -15.64
N MET A 221 -17.55 -7.52 -16.72
CA MET A 221 -17.25 -8.01 -18.07
C MET A 221 -15.81 -8.51 -18.19
N THR A 222 -14.86 -7.85 -17.53
CA THR A 222 -13.47 -8.28 -17.41
C THR A 222 -13.39 -9.67 -16.79
N ASP A 223 -14.22 -9.95 -15.77
CA ASP A 223 -14.28 -11.28 -15.18
C ASP A 223 -14.87 -12.35 -16.13
N GLY A 224 -15.84 -11.95 -16.95
CA GLY A 224 -16.48 -12.76 -17.98
C GLY A 224 -15.63 -13.16 -19.18
N LEU A 225 -14.44 -12.57 -19.37
CA LEU A 225 -13.56 -12.85 -20.52
C LEU A 225 -13.05 -14.30 -20.58
N ALA A 226 -13.12 -15.04 -19.47
CA ALA A 226 -12.79 -16.47 -19.42
C ALA A 226 -13.86 -17.35 -20.08
N ALA A 227 -15.13 -16.90 -20.05
CA ALA A 227 -16.26 -17.68 -20.53
C ALA A 227 -16.37 -17.71 -22.05
N THR A 228 -15.82 -16.69 -22.72
CA THR A 228 -15.85 -16.56 -24.17
C THR A 228 -15.20 -17.76 -24.86
N GLU A 229 -15.90 -18.33 -25.85
CA GLU A 229 -15.43 -19.48 -26.62
C GLU A 229 -14.43 -19.05 -27.69
N ASP A 230 -14.78 -18.07 -28.52
CA ASP A 230 -13.86 -17.48 -29.51
C ASP A 230 -12.91 -16.46 -28.85
N GLN A 231 -11.81 -16.98 -28.34
CA GLN A 231 -10.70 -16.19 -27.80
C GLN A 231 -9.98 -15.35 -28.86
N ALA A 232 -10.03 -15.73 -30.14
CA ALA A 232 -9.38 -14.98 -31.23
C ALA A 232 -10.18 -13.71 -31.56
N LEU A 233 -11.51 -13.83 -31.69
CA LEU A 233 -12.41 -12.68 -31.80
C LEU A 233 -12.29 -11.76 -30.58
N GLN A 234 -12.29 -12.31 -29.36
CA GLN A 234 -12.14 -11.52 -28.14
C GLN A 234 -10.84 -10.69 -28.16
N LEU A 235 -9.71 -11.31 -28.53
CA LEU A 235 -8.44 -10.61 -28.67
C LEU A 235 -8.44 -9.58 -29.80
N GLN A 236 -9.04 -9.88 -30.94
CA GLN A 236 -9.16 -8.94 -32.06
C GLN A 236 -9.95 -7.70 -31.63
N LEU A 237 -11.09 -7.87 -30.95
CA LEU A 237 -11.92 -6.79 -30.46
C LEU A 237 -11.17 -5.92 -29.44
N LEU A 238 -10.53 -6.53 -28.44
CA LEU A 238 -9.76 -5.81 -27.41
C LEU A 238 -8.56 -5.06 -28.00
N LYS A 239 -7.81 -5.67 -28.94
CA LYS A 239 -6.67 -5.02 -29.62
C LYS A 239 -7.12 -3.88 -30.53
N SER A 240 -8.27 -4.02 -31.18
CA SER A 240 -8.85 -2.94 -32.00
C SER A 240 -9.27 -1.76 -31.13
N ALA A 241 -9.98 -2.03 -30.02
CA ALA A 241 -10.40 -1.02 -29.06
C ALA A 241 -9.21 -0.30 -28.38
N TRP A 242 -8.16 -1.06 -28.04
CA TRP A 242 -6.93 -0.50 -27.47
C TRP A 242 -6.20 0.46 -28.41
N ALA A 243 -6.22 0.18 -29.72
CA ALA A 243 -5.62 1.03 -30.73
C ALA A 243 -6.53 2.21 -31.17
N ASP A 244 -7.83 2.14 -30.93
CA ASP A 244 -8.83 3.07 -31.45
C ASP A 244 -8.55 4.54 -31.07
N PRO A 245 -8.32 5.45 -32.05
CA PRO A 245 -8.05 6.86 -31.78
C PRO A 245 -9.26 7.65 -31.29
N SER A 246 -10.46 7.06 -31.29
CA SER A 246 -11.70 7.68 -30.78
C SER A 246 -11.98 7.37 -29.30
N HIS A 247 -11.26 6.43 -28.68
CA HIS A 247 -11.43 6.04 -27.28
C HIS A 247 -10.11 6.13 -26.51
N ALA A 248 -10.08 6.85 -25.38
CA ALA A 248 -8.89 6.88 -24.54
C ALA A 248 -8.71 5.53 -23.83
N PRO A 249 -7.48 4.97 -23.76
CA PRO A 249 -7.21 3.75 -23.02
C PRO A 249 -7.35 4.00 -21.51
N ASP A 250 -7.76 2.96 -20.79
CA ASP A 250 -7.82 2.95 -19.33
C ASP A 250 -7.24 1.66 -18.75
N GLY A 251 -7.14 1.61 -17.42
CA GLY A 251 -6.64 0.42 -16.70
C GLY A 251 -7.54 -0.81 -16.85
N THR A 252 -8.85 -0.62 -17.12
CA THR A 252 -9.82 -1.71 -17.29
C THR A 252 -9.57 -2.43 -18.62
N LEU A 253 -9.46 -1.69 -19.72
CA LEU A 253 -9.17 -2.21 -21.05
C LEU A 253 -7.77 -2.83 -21.12
N GLN A 254 -6.78 -2.21 -20.47
CA GLN A 254 -5.44 -2.78 -20.31
C GLN A 254 -5.48 -4.16 -19.62
N TRP A 255 -6.20 -4.25 -18.49
CA TRP A 255 -6.32 -5.50 -17.75
C TRP A 255 -7.08 -6.56 -18.56
N ALA A 256 -8.18 -6.18 -19.22
CA ALA A 256 -8.96 -7.03 -20.11
C ALA A 256 -8.10 -7.62 -21.24
N LEU A 257 -7.31 -6.79 -21.93
CA LEU A 257 -6.39 -7.21 -22.99
C LEU A 257 -5.37 -8.23 -22.47
N LYS A 258 -4.60 -7.86 -21.43
CA LYS A 258 -3.58 -8.73 -20.82
C LYS A 258 -4.13 -10.09 -20.40
N ARG A 259 -5.36 -10.08 -19.87
CA ARG A 259 -6.05 -11.29 -19.40
C ARG A 259 -6.58 -12.15 -20.53
N ALA A 260 -7.14 -11.55 -21.58
CA ALA A 260 -7.51 -12.28 -22.79
C ALA A 260 -6.29 -12.94 -23.47
N GLU A 261 -5.11 -12.30 -23.45
CA GLU A 261 -3.87 -12.88 -23.96
C GLU A 261 -3.38 -14.06 -23.11
N ALA A 262 -3.49 -13.96 -21.79
CA ALA A 262 -3.23 -15.09 -20.90
C ALA A 262 -4.15 -16.28 -21.21
N PHE A 263 -5.46 -16.03 -21.38
CA PHE A 263 -6.43 -17.08 -21.70
C PHE A 263 -6.20 -17.73 -23.08
N ALA A 264 -5.80 -16.95 -24.08
CA ALA A 264 -5.42 -17.48 -25.41
C ALA A 264 -4.15 -18.35 -25.38
N ARG A 265 -3.29 -18.18 -24.37
CA ARG A 265 -2.15 -19.07 -24.08
C ARG A 265 -2.50 -20.25 -23.16
N GLY A 266 -3.78 -20.43 -22.80
CA GLY A 266 -4.22 -21.44 -21.84
C GLY A 266 -3.74 -21.19 -20.40
N GLN A 267 -3.33 -19.96 -20.06
CA GLN A 267 -2.85 -19.61 -18.73
C GLN A 267 -4.02 -19.31 -17.79
N MET A 268 -3.98 -19.90 -16.59
CA MET A 268 -4.91 -19.61 -15.51
C MET A 268 -4.56 -18.28 -14.82
N GLU A 269 -5.53 -17.44 -14.52
CA GLU A 269 -5.32 -16.21 -13.74
C GLU A 269 -4.94 -16.58 -12.29
N PRO A 270 -3.90 -15.96 -11.69
CA PRO A 270 -3.60 -16.18 -10.28
C PRO A 270 -4.74 -15.63 -9.41
N GLY A 271 -5.13 -16.40 -8.39
CA GLY A 271 -6.06 -15.96 -7.36
C GLY A 271 -5.55 -14.74 -6.59
N TRP A 272 -6.44 -14.09 -5.86
CA TRP A 272 -6.07 -12.97 -5.00
C TRP A 272 -5.18 -13.44 -3.84
N THR A 273 -4.16 -12.65 -3.50
CA THR A 273 -3.24 -12.92 -2.39
C THR A 273 -2.77 -11.62 -1.77
N MET A 274 -2.77 -11.50 -0.44
CA MET A 274 -2.24 -10.34 0.30
C MET A 274 -0.82 -9.91 -0.14
N ILE A 275 0.05 -10.87 -0.45
CA ILE A 275 1.43 -10.62 -0.86
C ILE A 275 1.65 -11.19 -2.27
N ARG A 276 1.57 -10.33 -3.29
CA ARG A 276 2.07 -10.64 -4.63
C ARG A 276 3.59 -10.54 -4.65
N THR A 277 4.28 -11.66 -4.47
CA THR A 277 5.72 -11.74 -4.77
C THR A 277 5.92 -11.74 -6.29
N ARG A 278 6.47 -10.64 -6.83
CA ARG A 278 6.90 -10.59 -8.25
C ARG A 278 8.07 -11.56 -8.41
N LYS A 279 7.86 -12.64 -9.16
CA LYS A 279 8.95 -13.53 -9.58
C LYS A 279 9.55 -12.98 -10.87
N GLU A 280 10.84 -12.70 -10.84
CA GLU A 280 11.59 -12.22 -12.00
C GLU A 280 12.06 -13.41 -12.83
N ASP A 281 11.14 -13.97 -13.62
CA ASP A 281 11.38 -15.12 -14.47
C ASP A 281 11.25 -14.78 -15.98
N ALA A 282 11.42 -15.78 -16.84
CA ALA A 282 11.30 -15.59 -18.29
C ALA A 282 9.87 -15.23 -18.73
N THR A 283 8.85 -15.73 -18.01
CA THR A 283 7.43 -15.44 -18.29
C THR A 283 7.10 -13.99 -17.96
N THR A 284 7.55 -13.50 -16.81
CA THR A 284 7.37 -12.10 -16.39
C THR A 284 8.02 -11.14 -17.39
N ARG A 285 9.25 -11.42 -17.85
CA ARG A 285 9.91 -10.62 -18.90
C ARG A 285 9.20 -10.66 -20.25
N ALA A 286 8.61 -11.80 -20.64
CA ALA A 286 7.81 -11.89 -21.86
C ALA A 286 6.53 -11.03 -21.76
N LEU A 287 5.82 -11.09 -20.64
CA LEU A 287 4.62 -10.27 -20.38
C LEU A 287 4.93 -8.76 -20.35
N GLU A 288 6.11 -8.37 -19.90
CA GLU A 288 6.58 -6.98 -19.92
C GLU A 288 6.89 -6.52 -21.36
N ALA A 289 7.49 -7.37 -22.19
CA ALA A 289 7.72 -7.09 -23.59
C ALA A 289 6.41 -6.99 -24.41
N GLU A 290 5.43 -7.85 -24.12
CA GLU A 290 4.08 -7.77 -24.68
C GLU A 290 3.41 -6.44 -24.31
N TYR A 291 3.42 -6.06 -23.04
CA TYR A 291 2.84 -4.80 -22.58
C TYR A 291 3.55 -3.57 -23.18
N ALA A 292 4.87 -3.59 -23.30
CA ALA A 292 5.62 -2.53 -23.97
C ALA A 292 5.21 -2.40 -25.46
N ALA A 293 4.99 -3.50 -26.16
CA ALA A 293 4.50 -3.50 -27.54
C ALA A 293 3.04 -3.02 -27.66
N ASP A 294 2.20 -3.29 -26.66
CA ASP A 294 0.84 -2.77 -26.58
C ASP A 294 0.83 -1.24 -26.34
N LEU A 295 1.72 -0.73 -25.48
CA LEU A 295 1.92 0.71 -25.31
C LEU A 295 2.37 1.37 -26.62
N ASP A 296 3.28 0.75 -27.38
CA ASP A 296 3.72 1.30 -28.67
C ASP A 296 2.58 1.48 -29.69
N ARG A 297 1.56 0.61 -29.67
CA ARG A 297 0.37 0.77 -30.52
C ARG A 297 -0.43 2.02 -30.15
N VAL A 298 -0.63 2.29 -28.86
CA VAL A 298 -1.32 3.50 -28.38
C VAL A 298 -0.50 4.76 -28.69
N ILE A 299 0.81 4.71 -28.45
CA ILE A 299 1.71 5.85 -28.72
C ILE A 299 1.76 6.13 -30.23
N ALA A 300 1.63 5.11 -31.09
CA ALA A 300 1.52 5.29 -32.54
C ALA A 300 0.21 5.97 -32.98
N THR A 301 -0.87 5.88 -32.20
CA THR A 301 -2.14 6.55 -32.54
C THR A 301 -2.31 7.92 -31.89
N LEU A 302 -1.40 8.36 -31.01
CA LEU A 302 -1.38 9.73 -30.45
C LEU A 302 -1.55 10.87 -31.48
N PRO A 303 -0.92 10.85 -32.68
CA PRO A 303 -1.12 11.89 -33.68
C PRO A 303 -2.50 11.89 -34.35
N GLN A 304 -3.26 10.81 -34.22
CA GLN A 304 -4.59 10.62 -34.81
C GLN A 304 -5.72 10.96 -33.81
N ARG A 305 -5.39 11.02 -32.52
CA ARG A 305 -6.30 11.35 -31.41
C ARG A 305 -6.48 12.87 -31.34
N THR A 306 -7.69 13.32 -30.99
CA THR A 306 -8.00 14.76 -30.86
C THR A 306 -8.79 15.07 -29.60
N GLY A 307 -8.69 16.32 -29.10
CA GLY A 307 -9.47 16.80 -27.96
C GLY A 307 -9.24 16.00 -26.68
N ASP A 308 -10.31 15.76 -25.93
CA ASP A 308 -10.30 15.03 -24.66
C ASP A 308 -9.61 13.66 -24.79
N VAL A 309 -9.86 12.92 -25.87
CA VAL A 309 -9.26 11.60 -26.10
C VAL A 309 -7.73 11.67 -26.21
N ARG A 310 -7.18 12.69 -26.88
CA ARG A 310 -5.72 12.89 -26.99
C ARG A 310 -5.10 13.18 -25.62
N ARG A 311 -5.70 14.12 -24.89
CA ARG A 311 -5.30 14.54 -23.55
C ARG A 311 -5.30 13.38 -22.57
N ASP A 312 -6.40 12.63 -22.52
CA ASP A 312 -6.59 11.55 -21.55
C ASP A 312 -5.71 10.34 -21.89
N THR A 313 -5.47 10.06 -23.18
CA THR A 313 -4.46 9.09 -23.61
C THR A 313 -3.04 9.50 -23.20
N ALA A 314 -2.67 10.76 -23.40
CA ALA A 314 -1.34 11.27 -23.02
C ALA A 314 -1.11 11.20 -21.51
N TYR A 315 -2.15 11.54 -20.72
CA TYR A 315 -2.15 11.37 -19.27
C TYR A 315 -2.00 9.89 -18.87
N TYR A 316 -2.84 9.00 -19.40
CA TYR A 316 -2.78 7.55 -19.13
C TYR A 316 -1.38 6.98 -19.38
N LEU A 317 -0.79 7.27 -20.55
CA LEU A 317 0.55 6.81 -20.90
C LEU A 317 1.62 7.33 -19.92
N MET A 318 1.58 8.62 -19.57
CA MET A 318 2.53 9.21 -18.63
C MET A 318 2.35 8.70 -17.19
N GLN A 319 1.17 8.19 -16.84
CA GLN A 319 0.94 7.52 -15.56
C GLN A 319 1.54 6.11 -15.49
N ASP A 320 2.06 5.53 -16.58
CA ASP A 320 2.72 4.24 -16.55
C ASP A 320 4.20 4.31 -16.11
N ASN A 321 4.64 3.33 -15.30
CA ASN A 321 5.99 3.26 -14.74
C ASN A 321 6.99 2.47 -15.61
N GLN A 322 6.53 1.89 -16.70
CA GLN A 322 7.27 0.95 -17.56
C GLN A 322 7.58 1.55 -18.94
N LEU A 323 7.15 2.79 -19.23
CA LEU A 323 7.56 3.53 -20.42
C LEU A 323 9.09 3.51 -20.59
N THR A 324 9.54 2.92 -21.69
CA THR A 324 10.96 2.97 -22.09
C THR A 324 11.39 4.41 -22.41
N PRO A 325 12.70 4.74 -22.37
CA PRO A 325 13.18 6.08 -22.73
C PRO A 325 12.72 6.56 -24.13
N GLY A 326 12.64 5.65 -25.11
CA GLY A 326 12.16 5.96 -26.46
C GLY A 326 10.65 6.24 -26.52
N GLN A 327 9.85 5.52 -25.73
CA GLN A 327 8.42 5.80 -25.59
C GLN A 327 8.18 7.12 -24.84
N MET A 328 8.91 7.35 -23.74
CA MET A 328 8.87 8.60 -22.98
C MET A 328 9.16 9.82 -23.87
N ALA A 329 10.17 9.75 -24.74
CA ALA A 329 10.50 10.81 -25.68
C ALA A 329 9.37 11.13 -26.69
N ARG A 330 8.52 10.15 -27.02
CA ARG A 330 7.35 10.32 -27.90
C ARG A 330 6.12 10.85 -27.15
N VAL A 331 5.94 10.47 -25.88
CA VAL A 331 4.78 10.83 -25.06
C VAL A 331 4.94 12.21 -24.41
N LYS A 332 6.14 12.56 -23.89
CA LYS A 332 6.38 13.81 -23.17
C LYS A 332 5.91 15.07 -23.93
N PRO A 333 6.20 15.28 -25.24
CA PRO A 333 5.76 16.48 -25.94
C PRO A 333 4.25 16.67 -25.94
N VAL A 334 3.48 15.58 -26.12
CA VAL A 334 2.01 15.62 -26.11
C VAL A 334 1.48 15.94 -24.71
N VAL A 335 2.12 15.40 -23.67
CA VAL A 335 1.77 15.69 -22.27
C VAL A 335 2.01 17.16 -21.94
N LEU A 336 3.13 17.74 -22.37
CA LEU A 336 3.41 19.17 -22.16
C LEU A 336 2.41 20.07 -22.90
N GLU A 337 2.03 19.71 -24.13
CA GLU A 337 1.06 20.45 -24.93
C GLU A 337 -0.36 20.41 -24.34
N GLU A 338 -0.80 19.25 -23.86
CA GLU A 338 -2.15 19.07 -23.30
C GLU A 338 -2.23 19.38 -21.79
N PHE A 339 -1.12 19.64 -21.09
CA PHE A 339 -1.06 19.78 -19.63
C PHE A 339 -2.07 20.81 -19.09
N SER A 340 -2.17 21.97 -19.73
CA SER A 340 -3.10 23.06 -19.34
C SER A 340 -4.57 22.66 -19.40
N ARG A 341 -4.91 21.74 -20.30
CA ARG A 341 -6.27 21.24 -20.55
C ARG A 341 -6.61 20.03 -19.67
N MET A 342 -5.63 19.42 -19.01
CA MET A 342 -5.84 18.31 -18.07
C MET A 342 -6.64 18.76 -16.85
N SER A 343 -7.43 17.83 -16.30
CA SER A 343 -8.16 18.05 -15.06
C SER A 343 -7.19 18.46 -13.93
N PRO A 344 -7.64 19.24 -12.93
CA PRO A 344 -6.77 19.63 -11.81
C PRO A 344 -6.12 18.42 -11.13
N ILE A 345 -6.88 17.33 -10.95
CA ILE A 345 -6.40 16.08 -10.37
C ILE A 345 -5.27 15.48 -11.22
N ALA A 346 -5.45 15.42 -12.55
CA ALA A 346 -4.44 14.88 -13.46
C ALA A 346 -3.15 15.71 -13.43
N ARG A 347 -3.24 17.04 -13.47
CA ARG A 347 -2.08 17.93 -13.33
C ARG A 347 -1.33 17.70 -12.01
N SER A 348 -2.05 17.70 -10.88
CA SER A 348 -1.47 17.46 -9.56
C SER A 348 -0.80 16.09 -9.47
N MET A 349 -1.46 15.02 -9.92
CA MET A 349 -0.87 13.67 -9.94
C MET A 349 0.42 13.61 -10.76
N LEU A 350 0.48 14.27 -11.92
CA LEU A 350 1.69 14.31 -12.74
C LEU A 350 2.83 15.10 -12.07
N ILE A 351 2.58 16.26 -11.47
CA ILE A 351 3.64 17.04 -10.80
C ILE A 351 4.08 16.42 -9.46
N GLU A 352 3.26 15.60 -8.83
CA GLU A 352 3.66 14.87 -7.62
C GLU A 352 4.42 13.59 -7.96
N THR A 353 3.89 12.75 -8.87
CA THR A 353 4.39 11.38 -9.10
C THR A 353 5.27 11.22 -10.35
N ARG A 354 5.16 12.13 -11.33
CA ARG A 354 5.83 12.03 -12.65
C ARG A 354 6.78 13.19 -12.95
N TRP A 355 7.08 14.03 -11.96
CA TRP A 355 7.85 15.25 -12.17
C TRP A 355 9.16 15.05 -12.93
N ASN A 356 9.99 14.07 -12.59
CA ASN A 356 11.27 13.83 -13.27
C ASN A 356 11.10 13.50 -14.78
N ALA A 357 9.97 12.93 -15.18
CA ALA A 357 9.65 12.66 -16.57
C ALA A 357 9.13 13.92 -17.30
N ILE A 358 8.21 14.67 -16.67
CA ILE A 358 7.56 15.83 -17.31
C ILE A 358 8.30 17.16 -17.12
N ARG A 359 9.29 17.26 -16.22
CA ARG A 359 10.00 18.51 -15.89
C ARG A 359 10.48 19.22 -17.14
N ASP A 360 9.98 20.42 -17.34
CA ASP A 360 10.27 21.27 -18.49
C ASP A 360 9.99 22.74 -18.13
N PRO A 361 10.85 23.71 -18.54
CA PRO A 361 10.56 25.13 -18.36
C PRO A 361 9.21 25.59 -18.93
N SER A 362 8.69 24.91 -19.98
CA SER A 362 7.39 25.27 -20.58
C SER A 362 6.20 25.17 -19.62
N LEU A 363 6.34 24.46 -18.50
CA LEU A 363 5.28 24.29 -17.50
C LEU A 363 5.13 25.49 -16.56
N ALA A 364 6.08 26.43 -16.52
CA ALA A 364 6.06 27.54 -15.56
C ALA A 364 4.73 28.35 -15.54
N PRO A 365 4.14 28.76 -16.69
CA PRO A 365 2.88 29.50 -16.70
C PRO A 365 1.70 28.71 -16.09
N GLU A 366 1.67 27.39 -16.30
CA GLU A 366 0.63 26.51 -15.76
C GLU A 366 0.82 26.24 -14.26
N LEU A 367 2.06 26.09 -13.80
CA LEU A 367 2.36 26.03 -12.36
C LEU A 367 1.94 27.33 -11.67
N ILE A 368 2.22 28.50 -12.25
CA ILE A 368 1.74 29.80 -11.76
C ILE A 368 0.20 29.85 -11.70
N ALA A 369 -0.48 29.35 -12.74
CA ALA A 369 -1.94 29.29 -12.75
C ALA A 369 -2.50 28.35 -11.65
N MET A 370 -1.86 27.21 -11.39
CA MET A 370 -2.20 26.31 -10.29
C MET A 370 -2.00 26.98 -8.93
N ILE A 371 -0.88 27.67 -8.71
CA ILE A 371 -0.55 28.40 -7.48
C ILE A 371 -1.58 29.51 -7.18
N LYS A 372 -2.02 30.23 -8.23
CA LYS A 372 -3.02 31.32 -8.12
C LYS A 372 -4.47 30.83 -8.04
N SER A 373 -4.72 29.55 -8.33
CA SER A 373 -6.07 28.97 -8.30
C SER A 373 -6.61 28.88 -6.87
N LYS A 374 -7.94 28.93 -6.72
CA LYS A 374 -8.62 28.64 -5.45
C LYS A 374 -8.86 27.13 -5.23
N ALA A 375 -8.12 26.26 -5.94
CA ALA A 375 -8.18 24.82 -5.75
C ALA A 375 -7.57 24.40 -4.39
N ARG A 376 -7.53 23.11 -4.09
CA ARG A 376 -7.15 22.62 -2.76
C ARG A 376 -5.70 23.01 -2.44
N ASN A 377 -5.45 23.43 -1.19
CA ASN A 377 -4.15 23.98 -0.76
C ASN A 377 -2.92 23.10 -1.10
N MET A 378 -3.10 21.77 -1.19
CA MET A 378 -2.02 20.83 -1.54
C MET A 378 -1.49 21.03 -2.98
N ASP A 379 -2.38 21.36 -3.93
CA ASP A 379 -2.02 21.54 -5.35
C ASP A 379 -1.03 22.71 -5.51
N ALA A 380 -1.24 23.79 -4.75
CA ALA A 380 -0.40 24.99 -4.78
C ALA A 380 1.00 24.74 -4.20
N ALA A 381 1.14 23.96 -3.12
CA ALA A 381 2.45 23.67 -2.52
C ALA A 381 3.31 22.80 -3.43
N ALA A 382 2.72 21.79 -4.08
CA ALA A 382 3.41 21.00 -5.10
C ALA A 382 3.80 21.85 -6.32
N ALA A 383 2.92 22.75 -6.78
CA ALA A 383 3.21 23.64 -7.89
C ALA A 383 4.32 24.66 -7.58
N VAL A 384 4.36 25.24 -6.36
CA VAL A 384 5.49 26.10 -5.92
C VAL A 384 6.80 25.32 -5.90
N GLN A 385 6.82 24.11 -5.32
CA GLN A 385 8.01 23.25 -5.33
C GLN A 385 8.52 23.04 -6.76
N ARG A 386 7.63 22.74 -7.69
CA ARG A 386 8.00 22.46 -9.08
C ARG A 386 8.47 23.71 -9.83
N LEU A 387 7.89 24.88 -9.52
CA LEU A 387 8.33 26.15 -10.08
C LEU A 387 9.75 26.51 -9.59
N VAL A 388 10.05 26.33 -8.29
CA VAL A 388 11.42 26.48 -7.73
C VAL A 388 12.43 25.62 -8.49
N GLU A 389 12.04 24.41 -8.92
CA GLU A 389 12.92 23.50 -9.64
C GLU A 389 13.15 23.85 -11.13
N ILE A 390 12.35 24.71 -11.77
CA ILE A 390 12.55 25.11 -13.19
C ILE A 390 12.86 26.60 -13.38
N ASP A 391 12.31 27.47 -12.55
CA ASP A 391 12.45 28.93 -12.64
C ASP A 391 12.35 29.54 -11.23
N TRP A 392 13.48 29.53 -10.51
CA TRP A 392 13.56 30.09 -9.17
C TRP A 392 13.24 31.61 -9.11
N PRO A 393 13.76 32.48 -10.01
CA PRO A 393 13.40 33.89 -10.03
C PRO A 393 11.89 34.15 -10.04
N GLU A 394 11.14 33.42 -10.89
CA GLU A 394 9.67 33.52 -10.94
C GLU A 394 9.00 32.81 -9.74
N ALA A 395 9.59 31.76 -9.18
CA ALA A 395 9.07 31.08 -7.99
C ALA A 395 9.14 31.93 -6.70
N ARG A 396 10.18 32.75 -6.56
CA ARG A 396 10.51 33.52 -5.34
C ARG A 396 9.32 34.26 -4.70
N PRO A 397 8.52 35.08 -5.41
CA PRO A 397 7.37 35.77 -4.79
C PRO A 397 6.32 34.80 -4.23
N TYR A 398 6.07 33.66 -4.88
CA TYR A 398 5.09 32.66 -4.41
C TYR A 398 5.60 31.88 -3.20
N VAL A 399 6.91 31.62 -3.12
CA VAL A 399 7.57 31.05 -1.93
C VAL A 399 7.43 32.00 -0.74
N VAL A 400 7.75 33.29 -0.92
CA VAL A 400 7.61 34.31 0.13
C VAL A 400 6.15 34.40 0.59
N GLU A 401 5.17 34.46 -0.33
CA GLU A 401 3.75 34.48 0.01
C GLU A 401 3.34 33.25 0.84
N MET A 402 3.83 32.06 0.47
CA MET A 402 3.47 30.80 1.12
C MET A 402 4.15 30.61 2.49
N ILE A 403 5.36 31.12 2.68
CA ILE A 403 6.02 31.21 4.00
C ILE A 403 5.24 32.14 4.94
N CYS A 404 4.74 33.26 4.41
CA CYS A 404 4.01 34.27 5.17
C CYS A 404 2.52 33.97 5.44
N ARG A 405 1.97 32.83 4.97
CA ARG A 405 0.54 32.50 5.08
C ARG A 405 0.31 31.08 5.62
N PRO A 406 0.01 30.90 6.93
CA PRO A 406 0.08 29.59 7.61
C PRO A 406 -0.93 28.53 7.12
N GLY A 407 -1.98 28.89 6.37
CA GLY A 407 -3.02 27.94 5.95
C GLY A 407 -2.69 27.02 4.76
N ARG A 408 -1.52 27.14 4.10
CA ARG A 408 -1.24 26.48 2.80
C ARG A 408 -0.48 25.13 2.86
N GLY A 409 -0.31 24.52 4.04
CA GLY A 409 0.23 23.14 4.14
C GLY A 409 1.68 22.97 3.65
N LEU A 410 2.46 24.06 3.66
CA LEU A 410 3.84 24.07 3.20
C LEU A 410 4.77 23.46 4.26
N LEU A 411 5.09 22.18 4.08
CA LEU A 411 6.14 21.48 4.82
C LEU A 411 7.52 21.91 4.32
N LEU A 412 8.51 22.06 5.23
CA LEU A 412 9.87 22.50 4.86
C LEU A 412 10.52 21.61 3.78
N ASN A 413 10.27 20.30 3.83
CA ASN A 413 10.81 19.34 2.86
C ASN A 413 10.37 19.60 1.40
N LYS A 414 9.27 20.34 1.18
CA LYS A 414 8.83 20.79 -0.15
C LYS A 414 9.69 21.92 -0.72
N LEU A 415 10.53 22.57 0.09
CA LEU A 415 11.38 23.70 -0.30
C LEU A 415 12.89 23.38 -0.34
N ASN A 416 13.28 22.10 -0.21
CA ASN A 416 14.69 21.68 -0.25
C ASN A 416 15.42 22.04 -1.57
N GLY A 417 14.69 22.41 -2.63
CA GLY A 417 15.26 22.90 -3.89
C GLY A 417 15.77 24.36 -3.85
N ILE A 418 15.42 25.14 -2.81
CA ILE A 418 15.87 26.53 -2.67
C ILE A 418 17.33 26.56 -2.24
N LYS A 419 18.19 27.18 -3.06
CA LYS A 419 19.64 27.27 -2.81
C LYS A 419 20.02 28.46 -1.94
N GLU A 420 19.17 29.47 -1.88
CA GLU A 420 19.31 30.60 -0.98
C GLU A 420 19.32 30.13 0.47
N ASP A 421 20.32 30.62 1.22
CA ASP A 421 20.33 30.44 2.67
C ASP A 421 19.15 31.18 3.30
N ARG A 422 18.97 32.47 2.99
CA ARG A 422 17.97 33.36 3.59
C ARG A 422 17.16 34.14 2.56
N LEU A 423 15.97 34.55 2.97
CA LEU A 423 15.00 35.36 2.22
C LEU A 423 14.57 36.54 3.11
N PRO A 424 15.30 37.68 3.13
CA PRO A 424 14.96 38.83 3.98
C PRO A 424 13.52 39.34 3.84
N GLU A 425 12.88 39.05 2.71
CA GLU A 425 11.47 39.37 2.44
C GLU A 425 10.48 38.67 3.41
N VAL A 426 10.86 37.57 4.06
CA VAL A 426 9.99 36.85 5.02
C VAL A 426 10.12 37.37 6.46
N ASP A 427 11.13 38.18 6.76
CA ASP A 427 11.46 38.58 8.14
C ASP A 427 10.28 39.28 8.82
N ALA A 428 9.73 40.31 8.19
CA ALA A 428 8.62 41.09 8.76
C ALA A 428 7.35 40.26 8.98
N CYS A 429 7.05 39.32 8.07
CA CYS A 429 5.84 38.50 8.19
C CYS A 429 6.00 37.43 9.27
N LEU A 430 7.18 36.79 9.37
CA LEU A 430 7.47 35.79 10.40
C LEU A 430 7.56 36.41 11.79
N THR A 431 8.19 37.59 11.93
CA THR A 431 8.13 38.40 13.16
C THR A 431 6.67 38.65 13.58
N SER A 432 5.81 39.07 12.64
CA SER A 432 4.40 39.32 12.91
C SER A 432 3.60 38.05 13.25
N MET A 433 3.94 36.90 12.68
CA MET A 433 3.29 35.63 12.99
C MET A 433 3.69 35.13 14.39
N LEU A 434 4.99 35.12 14.70
CA LEU A 434 5.51 34.66 15.99
C LEU A 434 5.03 35.56 17.14
N ALA A 435 4.96 36.88 16.94
CA ALA A 435 4.40 37.81 17.91
C ALA A 435 2.87 37.70 18.10
N ARG A 436 2.16 36.93 17.26
CA ARG A 436 0.70 36.71 17.33
C ARG A 436 0.30 35.34 17.88
N GLY A 437 1.24 34.41 18.08
CA GLY A 437 0.94 33.05 18.53
C GLY A 437 0.04 33.04 19.76
N GLU A 438 -1.11 32.38 19.67
CA GLU A 438 -2.03 32.28 20.80
C GLU A 438 -1.41 31.36 21.86
N GLN A 439 -1.37 31.81 23.12
CA GLN A 439 -0.81 31.06 24.25
C GLN A 439 -1.67 29.82 24.61
N ARG A 440 -1.64 28.82 23.74
CA ARG A 440 -2.21 27.48 23.94
C ARG A 440 -1.08 26.49 24.19
N GLU A 441 -1.42 25.38 24.84
CA GLU A 441 -0.44 24.37 25.28
C GLU A 441 0.31 23.70 24.10
N HIS A 442 -0.33 23.67 22.93
CA HIS A 442 0.21 23.18 21.66
C HIS A 442 0.01 24.22 20.53
N ASP A 443 0.96 25.16 20.40
CA ASP A 443 0.93 26.19 19.34
C ASP A 443 1.68 25.71 18.08
N PHE A 444 1.04 24.82 17.33
CA PHE A 444 1.51 24.32 16.05
C PHE A 444 1.76 25.44 15.03
N GLU A 445 1.02 26.56 15.08
CA GLU A 445 1.22 27.67 14.14
C GLU A 445 2.53 28.41 14.43
N TRP A 446 2.84 28.64 15.71
CA TRP A 446 4.13 29.20 16.16
C TRP A 446 5.28 28.27 15.85
N GLU A 447 5.18 26.96 16.15
CA GLU A 447 6.22 25.97 15.82
C GLU A 447 6.57 26.02 14.33
N GLN A 448 5.55 25.93 13.46
CA GLN A 448 5.76 25.99 12.02
C GLN A 448 6.31 27.35 11.56
N ALA A 449 5.97 28.46 12.24
CA ALA A 449 6.55 29.78 11.95
C ALA A 449 8.03 29.87 12.38
N ALA A 450 8.40 29.30 13.53
CA ALA A 450 9.76 29.26 14.03
C ALA A 450 10.67 28.40 13.13
N LEU A 451 10.17 27.27 12.64
CA LEU A 451 10.90 26.41 11.69
C LEU A 451 11.09 27.09 10.32
N ARG A 452 10.08 27.81 9.84
CA ARG A 452 10.24 28.66 8.63
C ARG A 452 11.24 29.79 8.86
N ALA A 453 11.29 30.39 10.06
CA ALA A 453 12.29 31.39 10.41
C ALA A 453 13.70 30.78 10.45
N ALA A 454 13.90 29.65 11.14
CA ALA A 454 15.17 28.93 11.19
C ALA A 454 15.73 28.55 9.80
N ARG A 455 14.86 28.25 8.83
CA ARG A 455 15.28 27.95 7.45
C ARG A 455 15.47 29.19 6.57
N PHE A 456 14.69 30.26 6.71
CA PHE A 456 14.64 31.35 5.73
C PHE A 456 14.82 32.77 6.27
N ALA A 457 14.44 33.06 7.52
CA ALA A 457 14.53 34.42 8.06
C ALA A 457 15.99 34.81 8.37
N THR A 458 16.34 36.08 8.28
CA THR A 458 17.68 36.55 8.69
C THR A 458 17.82 36.58 10.22
N PRO A 459 19.06 36.58 10.76
CA PRO A 459 19.30 36.70 12.20
C PRO A 459 18.68 37.94 12.87
N ALA A 460 18.25 38.95 12.09
CA ALA A 460 17.55 40.13 12.61
C ALA A 460 16.20 39.79 13.27
N VAL A 461 15.59 38.65 12.95
CA VAL A 461 14.31 38.21 13.53
C VAL A 461 14.49 37.59 14.93
N LEU A 462 15.69 37.06 15.24
CA LEU A 462 15.98 36.32 16.48
C LEU A 462 15.51 37.02 17.78
N PRO A 463 15.69 38.34 18.00
CA PRO A 463 15.21 39.00 19.21
C PRO A 463 13.68 38.93 19.37
N SER A 464 12.94 39.00 18.26
CA SER A 464 11.48 38.88 18.27
C SER A 464 11.02 37.45 18.54
N ILE A 465 11.73 36.44 18.02
CA ILE A 465 11.42 35.03 18.35
C ILE A 465 11.64 34.76 19.83
N LYS A 466 12.78 35.22 20.39
CA LYS A 466 13.07 35.10 21.83
C LYS A 466 12.03 35.79 22.71
N ALA A 467 11.50 36.94 22.29
CA ALA A 467 10.43 37.63 23.02
C ALA A 467 9.06 36.91 22.94
N ALA A 468 8.84 36.10 21.90
CA ALA A 468 7.62 35.32 21.68
C ALA A 468 7.72 33.85 22.15
N TRP A 469 8.91 33.39 22.55
CA TRP A 469 9.15 32.07 23.12
C TRP A 469 8.82 32.08 24.61
N THR A 470 7.71 31.46 24.99
CA THR A 470 7.15 31.53 26.36
C THR A 470 6.71 30.20 26.94
N ASN A 471 6.70 29.12 26.15
CA ASN A 471 6.22 27.79 26.57
C ASN A 471 7.28 26.71 26.28
N PRO A 472 7.62 25.81 27.22
CA PRO A 472 8.52 24.68 26.98
C PRO A 472 8.15 23.78 25.79
N SER A 473 6.87 23.69 25.37
CA SER A 473 6.52 22.94 24.16
C SER A 473 7.15 23.52 22.88
N GLN A 474 7.47 24.81 22.87
CA GLN A 474 8.13 25.50 21.76
C GLN A 474 9.64 25.20 21.69
N ASP A 475 10.26 24.69 22.75
CA ASP A 475 11.72 24.54 22.87
C ASP A 475 12.32 23.76 21.70
N ALA A 476 11.67 22.69 21.24
CA ALA A 476 12.14 21.86 20.12
C ALA A 476 12.22 22.63 18.79
N SER A 477 11.28 23.56 18.55
CA SER A 477 11.33 24.45 17.37
C SER A 477 12.28 25.63 17.59
N MET A 478 12.40 26.12 18.83
CA MET A 478 13.38 27.15 19.19
C MET A 478 14.82 26.65 19.10
N LEU A 479 15.08 25.37 19.39
CA LEU A 479 16.38 24.73 19.20
C LEU A 479 16.83 24.89 17.74
N ALA A 480 15.95 24.64 16.76
CA ALA A 480 16.27 24.83 15.35
C ALA A 480 16.71 26.27 15.02
N VAL A 481 16.02 27.27 15.59
CA VAL A 481 16.34 28.70 15.46
C VAL A 481 17.70 29.01 16.11
N LEU A 482 17.90 28.62 17.37
CA LEU A 482 19.13 28.88 18.11
C LEU A 482 20.33 28.19 17.45
N MET A 483 20.19 26.95 16.98
CA MET A 483 21.25 26.27 16.24
C MET A 483 21.65 27.07 15.00
N ARG A 484 20.69 27.67 14.29
CA ARG A 484 20.98 28.45 13.09
C ARG A 484 21.68 29.79 13.39
N ASP A 485 21.18 30.53 14.38
CA ASP A 485 21.50 31.97 14.54
C ASP A 485 22.18 32.34 15.88
N ALA A 486 22.20 31.44 16.86
CA ALA A 486 22.85 31.63 18.17
C ALA A 486 23.33 30.27 18.78
N PRO A 487 24.28 29.56 18.16
CA PRO A 487 24.57 28.16 18.48
C PRO A 487 25.12 27.91 19.89
N GLU A 488 25.73 28.92 20.54
CA GLU A 488 26.12 28.82 21.96
C GLU A 488 24.88 28.75 22.89
N GLU A 489 23.83 29.51 22.58
CA GLU A 489 22.56 29.47 23.32
C GLU A 489 21.79 28.18 23.04
N ALA A 490 21.93 27.59 21.85
CA ALA A 490 21.43 26.25 21.58
C ALA A 490 22.08 25.21 22.52
N VAL A 491 23.40 25.30 22.75
CA VAL A 491 24.08 24.42 23.72
C VAL A 491 23.62 24.67 25.15
N VAL A 492 23.31 25.92 25.54
CA VAL A 492 22.71 26.21 26.86
C VAL A 492 21.31 25.58 26.99
N LEU A 493 20.48 25.66 25.96
CA LEU A 493 19.18 24.98 25.92
C LEU A 493 19.33 23.46 26.03
N LEU A 494 20.25 22.87 25.28
CA LEU A 494 20.55 21.43 25.30
C LEU A 494 21.11 20.94 26.65
N GLN A 495 21.84 21.79 27.37
CA GLN A 495 22.29 21.49 28.73
C GLN A 495 21.16 21.55 29.77
N ARG A 496 20.12 22.36 29.52
CA ARG A 496 18.90 22.44 30.34
C ARG A 496 17.96 21.27 30.06
N GLU A 497 17.69 21.02 28.78
CA GLU A 497 16.73 20.04 28.27
C GLU A 497 17.45 19.00 27.38
N PRO A 498 18.19 18.03 27.98
CA PRO A 498 18.97 17.07 27.19
C PRO A 498 18.09 16.12 26.35
N ASP A 499 16.87 15.83 26.80
CA ASP A 499 15.90 14.95 26.12
C ASP A 499 14.94 15.71 25.17
N ILE A 500 15.30 16.93 24.76
CA ILE A 500 14.54 17.75 23.79
C ILE A 500 14.30 17.00 22.46
N GLN A 501 13.17 17.26 21.81
CA GLN A 501 12.86 16.62 20.53
C GLN A 501 13.67 17.24 19.39
N TRP A 502 14.50 16.43 18.73
CA TRP A 502 15.37 16.87 17.62
C TRP A 502 14.66 16.96 16.27
N TYR A 503 13.51 16.29 16.10
CA TYR A 503 12.78 16.22 14.83
C TYR A 503 12.56 17.59 14.14
N PRO A 504 12.19 18.68 14.84
CA PRO A 504 12.03 20.00 14.21
C PRO A 504 13.37 20.59 13.71
N ALA A 505 14.44 20.47 14.49
CA ALA A 505 15.79 20.89 14.08
C ALA A 505 16.28 20.08 12.88
N ASN A 506 16.04 18.78 12.88
CA ASN A 506 16.47 17.87 11.83
C ASN A 506 15.80 18.21 10.48
N GLN A 507 14.52 18.58 10.47
CA GLN A 507 13.87 19.08 9.24
C GLN A 507 14.59 20.30 8.65
N VAL A 508 15.03 21.25 9.49
CA VAL A 508 15.72 22.47 9.03
C VAL A 508 17.11 22.12 8.47
N TYR A 509 17.88 21.28 9.16
CA TYR A 509 19.24 20.91 8.74
C TYR A 509 19.25 19.96 7.52
N GLU A 510 18.27 19.05 7.40
CA GLU A 510 18.05 18.30 6.16
C GLU A 510 17.68 19.22 4.99
N ALA A 511 16.82 20.23 5.21
CA ALA A 511 16.44 21.21 4.18
C ALA A 511 17.56 22.20 3.80
N LEU A 512 18.63 22.28 4.59
CA LEU A 512 19.86 23.01 4.30
C LEU A 512 20.93 22.15 3.63
N GLY A 513 20.82 20.81 3.70
CA GLY A 513 21.87 19.88 3.28
C GLY A 513 23.18 20.06 4.04
N GLY A 514 23.12 20.59 5.27
CA GLY A 514 24.27 21.06 6.04
C GLY A 514 24.56 20.26 7.31
N LYS A 515 25.79 20.39 7.82
CA LYS A 515 26.17 19.89 9.14
C LYS A 515 25.55 20.74 10.26
N LEU A 516 25.41 20.16 11.45
CA LEU A 516 25.06 20.94 12.65
C LEU A 516 26.17 21.94 13.01
N PRO A 517 25.87 22.98 13.82
CA PRO A 517 26.88 23.93 14.27
C PRO A 517 28.01 23.23 15.04
N PRO A 518 29.28 23.68 14.91
CA PRO A 518 30.41 23.09 15.63
C PRO A 518 30.21 22.99 17.14
N GLN A 519 29.57 23.99 17.75
CA GLN A 519 29.17 24.03 19.16
C GLN A 519 28.33 22.81 19.56
N VAL A 520 27.30 22.52 18.75
CA VAL A 520 26.35 21.44 19.00
C VAL A 520 27.01 20.09 18.76
N LEU A 521 27.85 19.96 17.73
CA LEU A 521 28.66 18.76 17.52
C LEU A 521 29.60 18.50 18.71
N VAL A 522 30.25 19.53 19.26
CA VAL A 522 31.09 19.40 20.47
C VAL A 522 30.27 18.95 21.68
N TRP A 523 29.05 19.45 21.86
CA TRP A 523 28.15 19.00 22.93
C TRP A 523 27.67 17.54 22.72
N LEU A 524 27.29 17.16 21.50
CA LEU A 524 26.89 15.79 21.13
C LEU A 524 28.02 14.77 21.34
N ARG A 525 29.28 15.18 21.16
CA ARG A 525 30.48 14.39 21.43
C ARG A 525 30.83 14.30 22.93
N SER A 526 30.13 15.03 23.80
CA SER A 526 30.45 15.06 25.23
C SER A 526 29.86 13.86 25.98
N PRO A 527 30.48 13.40 27.09
CA PRO A 527 29.92 12.33 27.94
C PRO A 527 28.59 12.67 28.64
N LYS A 528 28.08 13.90 28.46
CA LYS A 528 26.80 14.37 29.01
C LYS A 528 25.69 14.46 27.96
N ALA A 529 25.98 14.09 26.70
CA ALA A 529 25.00 14.08 25.63
C ALA A 529 23.92 13.02 25.88
N PRO A 530 22.68 13.23 25.40
CA PRO A 530 21.58 12.28 25.50
C PRO A 530 21.83 11.04 24.63
N LYS A 531 21.05 9.99 24.86
CA LYS A 531 21.17 8.71 24.15
C LYS A 531 21.13 8.84 22.63
N TYR A 532 20.31 9.76 22.11
CA TYR A 532 20.14 10.00 20.67
C TYR A 532 21.34 10.71 20.00
N ALA A 533 22.37 11.09 20.74
CA ALA A 533 23.52 11.78 20.18
C ALA A 533 24.25 10.96 19.10
N ALA A 534 24.26 9.63 19.23
CA ALA A 534 24.80 8.74 18.19
C ALA A 534 24.03 8.87 16.86
N TYR A 535 22.69 8.95 16.93
CA TYR A 535 21.85 9.15 15.75
C TYR A 535 22.13 10.51 15.12
N GLU A 536 22.14 11.60 15.89
CA GLU A 536 22.38 12.94 15.33
C GLU A 536 23.78 13.08 14.69
N LEU A 537 24.82 12.50 15.31
CA LEU A 537 26.15 12.43 14.73
C LEU A 537 26.19 11.58 13.44
N SER A 538 25.38 10.51 13.34
CA SER A 538 25.29 9.70 12.12
C SER A 538 24.60 10.42 10.95
N GLN A 539 23.68 11.35 11.24
CA GLN A 539 22.95 12.08 10.22
C GLN A 539 23.70 13.35 9.76
N PHE A 540 24.36 14.06 10.69
CA PHE A 540 24.87 15.42 10.43
C PHE A 540 26.34 15.67 10.87
N GLY A 541 27.02 14.66 11.42
CA GLY A 541 28.40 14.75 11.87
C GLY A 541 29.44 14.73 10.74
N GLY A 542 30.63 14.21 11.03
CA GLY A 542 31.68 13.94 10.06
C GLY A 542 32.29 12.53 10.21
N PRO A 543 33.22 12.15 9.31
CA PRO A 543 33.91 10.86 9.38
C PRO A 543 34.66 10.63 10.70
N GLU A 544 35.03 11.69 11.42
CA GLU A 544 35.62 11.62 12.75
C GLU A 544 34.65 11.06 13.80
N ASP A 545 33.34 11.30 13.65
CA ASP A 545 32.32 10.81 14.57
C ASP A 545 32.11 9.30 14.44
N ARG A 546 32.33 8.73 13.24
CA ARG A 546 32.36 7.28 13.04
C ARG A 546 33.35 6.61 13.98
N ILE A 547 34.56 7.17 14.10
CA ILE A 547 35.63 6.63 14.96
C ILE A 547 35.22 6.72 16.43
N LEU A 548 34.58 7.83 16.84
CA LEU A 548 34.05 8.01 18.19
C LEU A 548 32.98 6.96 18.52
N LEU A 549 32.00 6.75 17.63
CA LEU A 549 30.92 5.77 17.83
C LEU A 549 31.43 4.32 17.79
N GLU A 550 32.38 3.99 16.90
CA GLU A 550 33.04 2.68 16.87
C GLU A 550 33.83 2.42 18.17
N SER A 551 34.55 3.43 18.68
CA SER A 551 35.26 3.34 19.96
C SER A 551 34.31 3.16 21.13
N HIS A 552 33.17 3.87 21.13
CA HIS A 552 32.17 3.73 22.20
C HIS A 552 31.53 2.33 22.17
N LEU A 553 31.14 1.84 20.99
CA LEU A 553 30.60 0.50 20.79
C LEU A 553 31.60 -0.59 21.20
N ALA A 554 32.90 -0.41 20.90
CA ALA A 554 33.95 -1.32 21.33
C ALA A 554 34.12 -1.34 22.86
N ALA A 555 34.07 -0.18 23.53
CA ALA A 555 34.13 -0.08 24.99
C ALA A 555 32.92 -0.75 25.67
N LEU A 556 31.71 -0.48 25.17
CA LEU A 556 30.47 -1.11 25.63
C LEU A 556 30.54 -2.64 25.50
N ARG A 557 30.94 -3.15 24.33
CA ARG A 557 31.09 -4.60 24.08
C ARG A 557 32.18 -5.23 24.95
N ALA A 558 33.25 -4.50 25.27
CA ALA A 558 34.28 -4.97 26.20
C ALA A 558 33.76 -5.07 27.65
N GLN A 559 32.93 -4.11 28.09
CA GLN A 559 32.32 -4.10 29.42
C GLN A 559 31.33 -5.25 29.67
N TRP A 560 30.63 -5.68 28.62
CA TRP A 560 29.59 -6.73 28.70
C TRP A 560 30.05 -8.12 28.23
N ARG A 561 31.32 -8.27 27.85
CA ARG A 561 31.93 -9.57 27.50
C ARG A 561 31.90 -10.54 28.70
N GLY A 562 31.43 -11.76 28.48
CA GLY A 562 31.18 -12.77 29.51
C GLY A 562 29.90 -12.55 30.33
N ARG A 563 29.13 -11.50 30.03
CA ARG A 563 27.86 -11.14 30.69
C ARG A 563 26.72 -10.98 29.68
N GLU A 564 26.87 -11.54 28.48
CA GLU A 564 25.96 -11.36 27.35
C GLU A 564 24.54 -11.86 27.66
N ALA A 565 24.42 -12.94 28.46
CA ALA A 565 23.15 -13.48 28.93
C ALA A 565 22.34 -12.47 29.77
N GLU A 566 23.02 -11.59 30.53
CA GLU A 566 22.36 -10.57 31.35
C GLU A 566 21.63 -9.53 30.49
N MET A 567 22.06 -9.27 29.25
CA MET A 567 21.43 -8.30 28.34
C MET A 567 20.20 -8.85 27.60
N GLN A 568 19.95 -10.16 27.63
CA GLN A 568 18.91 -10.77 26.80
C GLN A 568 17.50 -10.61 27.41
N HIS A 569 17.35 -10.84 28.72
CA HIS A 569 16.06 -10.97 29.43
C HIS A 569 15.88 -9.89 30.51
N VAL A 570 16.07 -8.63 30.11
CA VAL A 570 16.17 -7.47 31.00
C VAL A 570 14.84 -6.78 31.26
N GLN A 571 14.57 -6.47 32.54
CA GLN A 571 13.53 -5.50 32.90
C GLN A 571 13.97 -4.08 32.49
N PRO A 572 13.04 -3.18 32.12
CA PRO A 572 13.34 -1.77 31.87
C PRO A 572 14.11 -1.10 33.02
N ASN A 573 14.88 -0.07 32.70
CA ASN A 573 15.65 0.76 33.66
C ASN A 573 16.77 0.02 34.44
N THR A 574 17.08 -1.23 34.10
CA THR A 574 18.28 -1.93 34.61
C THR A 574 19.54 -1.50 33.84
N PRO A 575 20.75 -1.59 34.41
CA PRO A 575 22.00 -1.29 33.69
C PRO A 575 22.18 -2.13 32.42
N ALA A 576 21.76 -3.40 32.44
CA ALA A 576 21.79 -4.29 31.28
C ALA A 576 20.76 -3.89 30.20
N TYR A 577 19.59 -3.35 30.59
CA TYR A 577 18.63 -2.75 29.65
C TYR A 577 19.19 -1.48 29.00
N MET A 578 19.84 -0.63 29.78
CA MET A 578 20.47 0.61 29.28
C MET A 578 21.56 0.27 28.27
N ALA A 579 22.47 -0.65 28.59
CA ALA A 579 23.51 -1.13 27.69
C ALA A 579 22.95 -1.80 26.41
N LYS A 580 21.85 -2.56 26.52
CA LYS A 580 21.17 -3.14 25.35
C LYS A 580 20.60 -2.06 24.43
N SER A 581 19.99 -1.04 24.99
CA SER A 581 19.45 0.11 24.25
C SER A 581 20.56 0.93 23.59
N GLU A 582 21.69 1.09 24.28
CA GLU A 582 22.86 1.82 23.80
C GLU A 582 23.62 1.05 22.70
N GLU A 583 23.76 -0.28 22.82
CA GLU A 583 24.30 -1.11 21.74
C GLU A 583 23.44 -1.00 20.49
N GLN A 584 22.11 -1.07 20.63
CA GLN A 584 21.18 -0.91 19.50
C GLN A 584 21.39 0.44 18.82
N GLU A 585 21.44 1.53 19.59
CA GLU A 585 21.53 2.89 19.06
C GLU A 585 22.88 3.17 18.38
N LEU A 586 23.98 2.71 18.96
CA LEU A 586 25.31 2.83 18.33
C LEU A 586 25.39 2.04 17.01
N VAL A 587 24.79 0.84 16.96
CA VAL A 587 24.80 -0.02 15.77
C VAL A 587 23.86 0.50 14.69
N SER A 588 22.64 0.94 15.03
CA SER A 588 21.71 1.55 14.07
C SER A 588 22.32 2.82 13.46
N SER A 589 22.93 3.67 14.29
CA SER A 589 23.59 4.91 13.88
C SER A 589 24.79 4.64 12.97
N LEU A 590 25.66 3.69 13.31
CA LEU A 590 26.80 3.34 12.46
C LEU A 590 26.38 2.78 11.09
N LEU A 591 25.36 1.90 11.06
CA LEU A 591 24.90 1.23 9.84
C LEU A 591 24.00 2.10 8.95
N GLY A 592 23.25 3.04 9.54
CA GLY A 592 22.28 3.93 8.89
C GLY A 592 22.75 5.38 8.70
N ALA A 593 24.04 5.66 8.88
CA ALA A 593 24.59 7.00 8.75
C ALA A 593 24.44 7.60 7.35
N LYS A 594 24.21 8.92 7.30
CA LYS A 594 24.37 9.76 6.10
C LYS A 594 25.76 10.41 6.06
N ALA A 595 26.39 10.62 7.22
CA ALA A 595 27.68 11.32 7.35
C ALA A 595 28.91 10.50 6.91
N TRP A 596 28.78 9.18 6.74
CA TRP A 596 29.83 8.29 6.22
C TRP A 596 29.22 7.12 5.45
N THR A 597 30.05 6.43 4.67
CA THR A 597 29.68 5.17 3.98
C THR A 597 30.48 4.01 4.56
N LEU A 598 29.82 2.86 4.75
CA LEU A 598 30.45 1.61 5.17
C LEU A 598 30.43 0.59 4.03
N THR A 599 31.54 -0.13 3.87
CA THR A 599 31.65 -1.32 3.00
C THR A 599 30.76 -2.47 3.52
N PRO A 600 30.38 -3.44 2.65
CA PRO A 600 29.65 -4.63 3.08
C PRO A 600 30.33 -5.37 4.24
N GLU A 601 31.66 -5.46 4.22
CA GLU A 601 32.50 -6.14 5.21
C GLU A 601 32.52 -5.39 6.55
N GLU A 602 32.53 -4.06 6.55
CA GLU A 602 32.39 -3.25 7.77
C GLU A 602 30.99 -3.39 8.38
N LYS A 603 29.93 -3.36 7.56
CA LYS A 603 28.54 -3.57 8.01
C LYS A 603 28.37 -4.94 8.66
N GLN A 604 28.91 -5.98 8.02
CA GLN A 604 28.90 -7.34 8.55
C GLN A 604 29.67 -7.44 9.86
N ARG A 605 30.91 -6.89 9.94
CA ARG A 605 31.73 -6.87 11.17
C ARG A 605 31.05 -6.17 12.34
N ILE A 606 30.35 -5.07 12.10
CA ILE A 606 29.58 -4.35 13.14
C ILE A 606 28.43 -5.22 13.65
N THR A 607 27.76 -5.95 12.75
CA THR A 607 26.63 -6.85 13.05
C THR A 607 27.06 -8.12 13.77
N ASP A 608 28.14 -8.77 13.33
CA ASP A 608 28.68 -9.98 13.96
C ASP A 608 29.16 -9.74 15.39
N GLY A 609 29.64 -8.51 15.67
CA GLY A 609 30.02 -8.10 17.01
C GLY A 609 28.85 -7.84 17.97
N CYS A 610 27.58 -7.92 17.53
CA CYS A 610 26.41 -7.73 18.39
C CYS A 610 26.42 -8.69 19.59
N VAL A 611 26.37 -8.16 20.80
CA VAL A 611 26.26 -8.91 22.05
C VAL A 611 24.82 -9.41 22.24
N SER A 612 23.84 -8.51 22.08
CA SER A 612 22.43 -8.82 22.26
C SER A 612 21.75 -9.37 21.01
N ASP A 613 20.73 -10.22 21.18
CA ASP A 613 19.90 -10.69 20.06
C ASP A 613 19.09 -9.55 19.44
N TRP A 614 18.87 -8.48 20.21
CA TRP A 614 18.15 -7.30 19.77
C TRP A 614 18.97 -6.51 18.76
N CYS A 615 20.26 -6.27 19.03
CA CYS A 615 21.22 -5.75 18.06
C CYS A 615 21.23 -6.60 16.78
N ARG A 616 21.30 -7.94 16.89
CA ARG A 616 21.26 -8.88 15.75
C ARG A 616 19.97 -8.83 14.91
N ARG A 617 18.85 -8.36 15.48
CA ARG A 617 17.56 -8.22 14.76
C ARG A 617 17.41 -6.88 14.06
N TYR A 618 17.97 -5.81 14.62
CA TYR A 618 17.87 -4.45 14.07
C TYR A 618 18.98 -4.08 13.10
N ALA A 619 20.12 -4.78 13.13
CA ALA A 619 21.09 -4.71 12.05
C ALA A 619 20.43 -5.13 10.71
N PRO A 620 20.40 -4.27 9.67
CA PRO A 620 19.83 -4.62 8.38
C PRO A 620 20.58 -5.82 7.79
N ARG A 621 19.92 -6.98 7.76
CA ARG A 621 20.43 -8.15 7.04
C ARG A 621 20.61 -7.77 5.58
N GLN A 622 21.81 -7.98 5.05
CA GLN A 622 22.01 -7.89 3.61
C GLN A 622 21.21 -9.00 2.94
N THR A 623 20.03 -8.66 2.40
CA THR A 623 19.43 -9.45 1.34
C THR A 623 20.34 -9.31 0.12
N SER A 624 20.97 -10.42 -0.28
CA SER A 624 21.85 -10.53 -1.44
C SER A 624 21.06 -10.40 -2.75
N GLN A 625 20.59 -9.19 -3.06
CA GLN A 625 19.92 -8.82 -4.31
C GLN A 625 20.39 -7.43 -4.77
N SER A 626 21.52 -7.39 -5.47
CA SER A 626 21.90 -6.35 -6.46
C SER A 626 23.26 -6.69 -7.08
N GLN A 627 23.24 -7.55 -8.09
CA GLN A 627 24.16 -7.55 -9.23
C GLN A 627 23.33 -7.68 -10.50
#